data_AF-A0A0F9EAN5-F1
#
_entry.id   AF-A0A0F9EAN5-F1
#
_cell.length_a   1.000
_cell.length_b   1.000
_cell.length_c   1.000
_cell.angle_alpha   90.00
_cell.angle_beta   90.00
_cell.angle_gamma   90.00
#
_symmetry.space_group_name_H-M   'P 1'
#
loop_
_entity.id
_entity.type
_entity.pdbx_description
1 polymer ?
#
loop_
_entity_poly.entity_id
_entity_poly.type
_entity_poly.pdbx_seq_one_letter_code
_entity_poly.pdbx_strand_id
1 'polypeptide(L)'
;MAIERPTFSESWYRVAALSPRLRSTVQVIRQHFRGQMWHVVHDPSNNQFFRLNEAAYAFVAMLDGRRKVSEVWRICNEQLGDAAPTQGEAIQLLGQLYTSNLIHGDLPPDAEGLLNRYRKRVHREVTSYLKNFLFIRIPLIDPDRFLDAVLPMVRWMWSGVGLAMLAALATVGLYFIIGDFGKLVNQGKDIFSRKELMANLMGMYGSFILVKVIHEFGHAFACKKFGRQGGTGGEVHVMGVMFLVFTPLPYMDASSAWAFRNKWHRVIVGMGGMLVELAIASTAAIVWHFVPSGPVN
;
A
#
# COMPACT_ATOMS: atom_id res chain seq x y z
N MET A 1 -31.69 -1.90 11.68
CA MET A 1 -32.08 -0.56 11.20
C MET A 1 -31.84 -0.54 9.69
N ALA A 2 -32.87 -0.32 8.88
CA ALA A 2 -32.67 -0.05 7.47
C ALA A 2 -31.86 1.25 7.37
N ILE A 3 -30.72 1.20 6.68
CA ILE A 3 -29.94 2.40 6.40
C ILE A 3 -30.78 3.20 5.40
N GLU A 4 -31.35 4.32 5.83
CA GLU A 4 -32.03 5.24 4.92
C GLU A 4 -31.03 5.70 3.86
N ARG A 5 -31.32 5.38 2.60
CA ARG A 5 -30.52 5.76 1.43
C ARG A 5 -31.32 6.78 0.61
N PRO A 6 -31.47 8.03 1.10
CA PRO A 6 -32.29 9.03 0.43
C PRO A 6 -31.71 9.36 -0.95
N THR A 7 -32.57 9.32 -1.96
CA THR A 7 -32.18 9.60 -3.36
C THR A 7 -31.72 11.03 -3.55
N PHE A 8 -32.34 11.98 -2.84
CA PHE A 8 -32.13 13.41 -2.97
C PHE A 8 -31.28 13.98 -1.82
N SER A 9 -30.58 15.08 -2.08
CA SER A 9 -29.78 15.80 -1.08
C SER A 9 -30.07 17.30 -1.12
N GLU A 10 -30.24 17.92 0.04
CA GLU A 10 -30.41 19.38 0.17
C GLU A 10 -29.20 20.17 -0.36
N SER A 11 -28.01 19.54 -0.41
CA SER A 11 -26.79 20.16 -0.90
C SER A 11 -26.59 20.00 -2.43
N TRP A 12 -27.54 19.36 -3.13
CA TRP A 12 -27.40 19.04 -4.55
C TRP A 12 -27.22 20.27 -5.44
N TYR A 13 -27.94 21.36 -5.14
CA TYR A 13 -27.89 22.59 -5.93
C TYR A 13 -26.47 23.16 -6.11
N ARG A 14 -25.58 22.89 -5.15
CA ARG A 14 -24.18 23.36 -5.15
C ARG A 14 -23.31 22.66 -6.18
N VAL A 15 -23.63 21.40 -6.52
CA VAL A 15 -22.81 20.58 -7.42
C VAL A 15 -23.50 20.31 -8.75
N ALA A 16 -24.82 20.41 -8.81
CA ALA A 16 -25.64 20.02 -9.96
C ALA A 16 -25.21 20.68 -11.28
N ALA A 17 -24.82 21.95 -11.24
CA ALA A 17 -24.43 22.73 -12.42
C ALA A 17 -22.95 22.59 -12.81
N LEU A 18 -22.14 21.86 -12.03
CA LEU A 18 -20.72 21.67 -12.32
C LEU A 18 -20.53 20.78 -13.54
N SER A 19 -19.49 21.07 -14.32
CA SER A 19 -19.01 20.20 -15.39
C SER A 19 -17.56 19.78 -15.10
N PRO A 20 -17.32 18.90 -14.09
CA PRO A 20 -15.98 18.44 -13.78
C PRO A 20 -15.50 17.43 -14.84
N ARG A 21 -14.17 17.31 -14.97
CA ARG A 21 -13.53 16.23 -15.73
C ARG A 21 -12.49 15.52 -14.87
N LEU A 22 -12.25 14.24 -15.15
CA LEU A 22 -11.04 13.58 -14.66
C LEU A 22 -9.79 14.25 -15.24
N ARG A 23 -8.71 14.33 -14.45
CA ARG A 23 -7.41 14.80 -14.96
C ARG A 23 -6.87 13.84 -16.01
N SER A 24 -6.10 14.35 -16.97
CA SER A 24 -5.51 13.55 -18.05
C SER A 24 -4.48 12.52 -17.58
N THR A 25 -3.89 12.73 -16.41
CA THR A 25 -2.93 11.81 -15.75
C THR A 25 -3.62 10.60 -15.12
N VAL A 26 -4.93 10.64 -14.93
CA VAL A 26 -5.69 9.59 -14.25
C VAL A 26 -5.76 8.35 -15.11
N GLN A 27 -5.37 7.23 -14.52
CA GLN A 27 -5.44 5.91 -15.14
C GLN A 27 -6.49 5.05 -14.44
N VAL A 28 -7.25 4.30 -15.24
CA VAL A 28 -8.33 3.41 -14.76
C VAL A 28 -7.99 1.96 -15.09
N ILE A 29 -7.99 1.10 -14.07
CA ILE A 29 -7.69 -0.32 -14.19
C ILE A 29 -8.92 -1.13 -13.76
N ARG A 30 -9.40 -2.01 -14.65
CA ARG A 30 -10.50 -2.94 -14.34
C ARG A 30 -10.00 -4.14 -13.53
N GLN A 31 -10.68 -4.44 -12.43
CA GLN A 31 -10.36 -5.56 -11.53
C GLN A 31 -11.63 -6.36 -11.21
N HIS A 32 -11.55 -7.68 -11.33
CA HIS A 32 -12.63 -8.57 -10.89
C HIS A 32 -12.32 -9.08 -9.49
N PHE A 33 -13.17 -8.78 -8.51
CA PHE A 33 -12.96 -9.19 -7.12
C PHE A 33 -14.27 -9.67 -6.49
N ARG A 34 -14.25 -10.89 -5.93
CA ARG A 34 -15.42 -11.56 -5.31
C ARG A 34 -16.67 -11.60 -6.21
N GLY A 35 -16.49 -11.83 -7.51
CA GLY A 35 -17.59 -11.91 -8.48
C GLY A 35 -18.19 -10.57 -8.89
N GLN A 36 -17.61 -9.45 -8.48
CA GLN A 36 -18.03 -8.11 -8.87
C GLN A 36 -16.90 -7.37 -9.62
N MET A 37 -17.30 -6.54 -10.59
CA MET A 37 -16.40 -5.66 -11.32
C MET A 37 -16.10 -4.39 -10.51
N TRP A 38 -14.82 -4.14 -10.29
CA TRP A 38 -14.29 -2.95 -9.66
C TRP A 38 -13.41 -2.18 -10.65
N HIS A 39 -13.44 -0.86 -10.57
CA HIS A 39 -12.58 0.04 -11.32
C HIS A 39 -11.66 0.76 -10.34
N VAL A 40 -10.35 0.54 -10.45
CA VAL A 40 -9.34 1.23 -9.66
C VAL A 40 -8.89 2.46 -10.43
N VAL A 41 -9.15 3.63 -9.88
CA VAL A 41 -8.77 4.94 -10.42
C VAL A 41 -7.60 5.46 -9.60
N HIS A 42 -6.53 5.88 -10.27
CA HIS A 42 -5.34 6.43 -9.60
C HIS A 42 -4.64 7.46 -10.48
N ASP A 43 -3.89 8.35 -9.82
CA ASP A 43 -2.93 9.23 -10.48
C ASP A 43 -1.51 8.74 -10.11
N PRO A 44 -0.68 8.36 -11.10
CA PRO A 44 0.70 7.93 -10.83
C PRO A 44 1.51 8.94 -10.01
N SER A 45 1.21 10.24 -10.13
CA SER A 45 1.97 11.29 -9.44
C SER A 45 1.78 11.35 -7.92
N ASN A 46 0.72 10.74 -7.38
CA ASN A 46 0.40 10.83 -5.95
C ASN A 46 0.23 9.48 -5.24
N ASN A 47 0.37 8.36 -5.97
CA ASN A 47 0.25 6.98 -5.48
C ASN A 47 -1.06 6.70 -4.69
N GLN A 48 -2.13 7.47 -4.95
CA GLN A 48 -3.44 7.28 -4.32
C GLN A 48 -4.35 6.43 -5.21
N PHE A 49 -4.90 5.37 -4.63
CA PHE A 49 -5.78 4.43 -5.32
C PHE A 49 -7.20 4.55 -4.79
N PHE A 50 -8.15 4.72 -5.70
CA PHE A 50 -9.57 4.80 -5.38
C PHE A 50 -10.32 3.67 -6.07
N ARG A 51 -11.16 2.94 -5.32
CA ARG A 51 -11.95 1.83 -5.86
C ARG A 51 -13.39 2.26 -6.08
N LEU A 52 -13.83 2.10 -7.31
CA LEU A 52 -15.21 2.33 -7.73
C LEU A 52 -15.87 0.99 -8.05
N ASN A 53 -17.09 0.80 -7.55
CA ASN A 53 -17.97 -0.23 -8.10
C ASN A 53 -18.47 0.20 -9.49
N GLU A 54 -19.22 -0.67 -10.17
CA GLU A 54 -19.70 -0.41 -11.53
C GLU A 54 -20.56 0.85 -11.65
N ALA A 55 -21.52 1.04 -10.73
CA ALA A 55 -22.40 2.21 -10.74
C ALA A 55 -21.65 3.54 -10.50
N ALA A 56 -20.73 3.55 -9.54
CA ALA A 56 -19.90 4.73 -9.27
C ALA A 56 -18.94 5.00 -10.44
N TYR A 57 -18.39 3.97 -11.08
CA TYR A 57 -17.57 4.14 -12.27
C TYR A 57 -18.36 4.70 -13.44
N ALA A 58 -19.58 4.23 -13.69
CA ALA A 58 -20.43 4.75 -14.76
C ALA A 58 -20.69 6.25 -14.59
N PHE A 59 -20.96 6.69 -13.36
CA PHE A 59 -21.09 8.11 -13.04
C PHE A 59 -19.79 8.88 -13.32
N VAL A 60 -18.66 8.41 -12.79
CA VAL A 60 -17.36 9.09 -12.91
C VAL A 60 -16.84 9.11 -14.35
N ALA A 61 -17.06 8.05 -15.13
CA ALA A 61 -16.62 7.93 -16.52
C ALA A 61 -17.34 8.91 -17.47
N MET A 62 -18.52 9.40 -17.08
CA MET A 62 -19.29 10.39 -17.85
C MET A 62 -18.90 11.84 -17.55
N LEU A 63 -18.05 12.09 -16.55
CA LEU A 63 -17.54 13.42 -16.20
C LEU A 63 -16.44 13.83 -17.20
N ASP A 64 -16.84 14.48 -18.28
CA ASP A 64 -15.99 14.85 -19.42
C ASP A 64 -15.62 16.35 -19.47
N GLY A 65 -16.09 17.14 -18.49
CA GLY A 65 -15.89 18.58 -18.44
C GLY A 65 -16.91 19.38 -19.25
N ARG A 66 -17.86 18.73 -19.91
CA ARG A 66 -18.92 19.37 -20.70
C ARG A 66 -20.29 19.13 -20.05
N ARG A 67 -20.59 17.87 -19.76
CA ARG A 67 -21.87 17.47 -19.14
C ARG A 67 -21.96 17.98 -17.72
N LYS A 68 -23.15 18.45 -17.35
CA LYS A 68 -23.43 18.84 -15.96
C LYS A 68 -23.56 17.60 -15.09
N VAL A 69 -23.15 17.70 -13.83
CA VAL A 69 -23.34 16.65 -12.82
C VAL A 69 -24.80 16.21 -12.74
N SER A 70 -25.76 17.14 -12.89
CA SER A 70 -27.19 16.82 -12.92
C SER A 70 -27.60 15.97 -14.12
N GLU A 71 -27.04 16.22 -15.29
CA GLU A 71 -27.29 15.45 -16.49
C GLU A 71 -26.72 14.04 -16.36
N VAL A 72 -25.48 13.95 -15.88
CA VAL A 72 -24.81 12.66 -15.64
C VAL A 72 -25.56 11.82 -14.61
N TRP A 73 -25.99 12.44 -13.51
CA TRP A 73 -26.77 11.76 -12.49
C TRP A 73 -28.11 11.23 -13.03
N ARG A 74 -28.82 12.05 -13.83
CA ARG A 74 -30.06 11.62 -14.48
C ARG A 74 -29.84 10.42 -15.42
N ILE A 75 -28.80 10.48 -16.24
CA ILE A 75 -28.44 9.37 -17.15
C ILE A 75 -28.14 8.10 -16.36
N CYS A 76 -27.35 8.20 -15.27
CA CYS A 76 -27.11 7.07 -14.38
C CYS A 76 -28.41 6.49 -13.80
N ASN A 77 -29.33 7.36 -13.37
CA ASN A 77 -30.60 6.93 -12.77
C ASN A 77 -31.49 6.22 -13.80
N GLU A 78 -31.53 6.71 -15.04
CA GLU A 78 -32.25 6.09 -16.17
C GLU A 78 -31.63 4.74 -16.58
N GLN A 79 -30.31 4.60 -16.54
CA GLN A 79 -29.61 3.38 -16.99
C GLN A 79 -29.49 2.29 -15.91
N LEU A 80 -29.32 2.68 -14.64
CA LEU A 80 -28.96 1.77 -13.55
C LEU A 80 -30.09 1.59 -12.51
N GLY A 81 -31.15 2.41 -12.55
CA GLY A 81 -32.26 2.35 -11.60
C GLY A 81 -31.78 2.39 -10.14
N ASP A 82 -32.23 1.43 -9.33
CA ASP A 82 -31.88 1.34 -7.90
C ASP A 82 -30.38 1.21 -7.62
N ALA A 83 -29.59 0.74 -8.60
CA ALA A 83 -28.15 0.60 -8.49
C ALA A 83 -27.41 1.94 -8.71
N ALA A 84 -28.08 2.96 -9.25
CA ALA A 84 -27.49 4.27 -9.48
C ALA A 84 -27.04 4.93 -8.15
N PRO A 85 -25.99 5.77 -8.18
CA PRO A 85 -25.62 6.55 -7.02
C PRO A 85 -26.72 7.57 -6.67
N THR A 86 -27.05 7.71 -5.40
CA THR A 86 -27.93 8.79 -4.93
C THR A 86 -27.23 10.15 -5.09
N GLN A 87 -27.97 11.26 -4.94
CA GLN A 87 -27.35 12.59 -4.96
C GLN A 87 -26.32 12.76 -3.84
N GLY A 88 -26.58 12.19 -2.65
CA GLY A 88 -25.63 12.19 -1.55
C GLY A 88 -24.35 11.41 -1.89
N GLU A 89 -24.48 10.23 -2.49
CA GLU A 89 -23.35 9.41 -2.93
C GLU A 89 -22.57 10.07 -4.07
N ALA A 90 -23.26 10.72 -5.02
CA ALA A 90 -22.62 11.49 -6.07
C ALA A 90 -21.80 12.68 -5.51
N ILE A 91 -22.34 13.42 -4.53
CA ILE A 91 -21.61 14.47 -3.81
C ILE A 91 -20.38 13.88 -3.09
N GLN A 92 -20.54 12.72 -2.45
CA GLN A 92 -19.44 12.04 -1.77
C GLN A 92 -18.34 11.59 -2.73
N LEU A 93 -18.71 11.01 -3.88
CA LEU A 93 -17.78 10.62 -4.94
C LEU A 93 -17.02 11.85 -5.48
N LEU A 94 -17.71 12.95 -5.77
CA LEU A 94 -17.08 14.20 -6.19
C LEU A 94 -16.14 14.75 -5.10
N GLY A 95 -16.55 14.69 -3.83
CA GLY A 95 -15.73 15.05 -2.67
C GLY A 95 -14.44 14.23 -2.60
N GLN A 96 -14.53 12.90 -2.71
CA GLN A 96 -13.38 11.99 -2.67
C GLN A 96 -12.42 12.20 -3.85
N LEU A 97 -12.97 12.39 -5.06
CA LEU A 97 -12.17 12.70 -6.24
C LEU A 97 -11.47 14.06 -6.11
N TYR A 98 -12.14 15.07 -5.56
CA TYR A 98 -11.55 16.39 -5.30
C TYR A 98 -10.42 16.30 -4.27
N THR A 99 -10.63 15.62 -3.14
CA THR A 99 -9.61 15.47 -2.10
C THR A 99 -8.40 14.69 -2.55
N SER A 100 -8.59 13.74 -3.46
CA SER A 100 -7.52 12.91 -4.05
C SER A 100 -6.87 13.56 -5.28
N ASN A 101 -7.25 14.81 -5.59
CA ASN A 101 -6.77 15.59 -6.73
C ASN A 101 -7.01 14.92 -8.10
N LEU A 102 -8.05 14.08 -8.24
CA LEU A 102 -8.32 13.30 -9.46
C LEU A 102 -9.22 14.04 -10.47
N ILE A 103 -9.90 15.11 -10.04
CA ILE A 103 -10.78 15.92 -10.90
C ILE A 103 -10.25 17.34 -11.11
N HIS A 104 -10.62 17.92 -12.23
CA HIS A 104 -10.34 19.29 -12.63
C HIS A 104 -11.62 19.95 -13.17
N GLY A 105 -11.81 21.22 -12.87
CA GLY A 105 -12.91 22.03 -13.35
C GLY A 105 -12.98 23.35 -12.58
N ASP A 106 -13.52 24.38 -13.22
CA ASP A 106 -13.81 25.65 -12.55
C ASP A 106 -14.97 25.42 -11.58
N LEU A 107 -14.63 25.36 -10.30
CA LEU A 107 -15.60 25.23 -9.22
C LEU A 107 -16.06 26.63 -8.82
N PRO A 108 -17.37 26.95 -8.92
CA PRO A 108 -17.91 28.14 -8.31
C PRO A 108 -17.61 28.15 -6.79
N PRO A 109 -17.47 29.33 -6.17
CA PRO A 109 -17.06 29.44 -4.76
C PRO A 109 -17.90 28.63 -3.76
N ASP A 110 -19.21 28.47 -4.01
CA ASP A 110 -20.11 27.68 -3.14
C ASP A 110 -19.83 26.16 -3.24
N ALA A 111 -19.56 25.67 -4.46
CA ALA A 111 -19.14 24.29 -4.68
C ALA A 111 -17.78 24.01 -4.07
N GLU A 112 -16.82 24.93 -4.27
CA GLU A 112 -15.50 24.85 -3.67
C GLU A 112 -15.59 24.86 -2.13
N GLY A 113 -16.46 25.70 -1.57
CA GLY A 113 -16.72 25.76 -0.12
C GLY A 113 -17.31 24.46 0.44
N LEU A 114 -18.21 23.78 -0.29
CA LEU A 114 -18.73 22.47 0.11
C LEU A 114 -17.63 21.38 0.05
N LEU A 115 -16.89 21.32 -1.06
CA LEU A 115 -15.84 20.30 -1.25
C LEU A 115 -14.65 20.53 -0.31
N ASN A 116 -14.28 21.79 -0.03
CA ASN A 116 -13.27 22.14 0.95
C ASN A 116 -13.74 21.84 2.39
N ARG A 117 -15.03 21.97 2.71
CA ARG A 117 -15.58 21.52 4.00
C ARG A 117 -15.52 19.99 4.12
N TYR A 118 -15.84 19.26 3.05
CA TYR A 118 -15.65 17.81 3.02
C TYR A 118 -14.18 17.45 3.25
N ARG A 119 -13.24 18.12 2.55
CA ARG A 119 -11.79 17.97 2.76
C ARG A 119 -11.39 18.23 4.22
N LYS A 120 -11.85 19.33 4.82
CA LYS A 120 -11.59 19.67 6.22
C LYS A 120 -12.20 18.65 7.18
N ARG A 121 -13.39 18.12 6.89
CA ARG A 121 -14.03 17.08 7.69
C ARG A 121 -13.27 15.77 7.63
N VAL A 122 -12.94 15.27 6.44
CA VAL A 122 -12.14 14.06 6.26
C VAL A 122 -10.78 14.25 6.92
N HIS A 123 -10.11 15.38 6.70
CA HIS A 123 -8.85 15.68 7.36
C HIS A 123 -9.03 15.78 8.87
N ARG A 124 -10.12 16.35 9.41
CA ARG A 124 -10.35 16.42 10.86
C ARG A 124 -10.69 15.06 11.45
N GLU A 125 -11.47 14.21 10.79
CA GLU A 125 -11.74 12.84 11.21
C GLU A 125 -10.44 12.03 11.20
N VAL A 126 -9.72 12.04 10.08
CA VAL A 126 -8.42 11.37 9.92
C VAL A 126 -7.39 11.91 10.91
N THR A 127 -7.28 13.22 11.11
CA THR A 127 -6.35 13.84 12.08
C THR A 127 -6.82 13.69 13.53
N SER A 128 -8.11 13.53 13.79
CA SER A 128 -8.66 13.18 15.11
C SER A 128 -8.37 11.71 15.45
N TYR A 129 -8.26 10.83 14.46
CA TYR A 129 -7.77 9.45 14.63
C TYR A 129 -6.22 9.36 14.59
N LEU A 130 -5.52 10.26 13.88
CA LEU A 130 -4.05 10.34 13.77
C LEU A 130 -3.39 11.19 14.84
N LYS A 131 -4.15 11.89 15.70
CA LYS A 131 -3.67 12.34 17.01
C LYS A 131 -3.42 11.16 17.98
N ASN A 132 -3.53 9.93 17.51
CA ASN A 132 -2.75 8.82 18.03
C ASN A 132 -1.28 9.02 17.64
N PHE A 133 -0.48 9.55 18.57
CA PHE A 133 1.00 9.65 18.51
C PHE A 133 1.72 8.33 18.12
N LEU A 134 0.97 7.23 18.00
CA LEU A 134 1.39 5.86 17.78
C LEU A 134 1.62 5.49 16.30
N PHE A 135 1.37 6.38 15.32
CA PHE A 135 1.46 6.07 13.88
C PHE A 135 1.98 7.24 13.00
N ILE A 136 3.01 7.95 13.47
CA ILE A 136 3.65 9.00 12.67
C ILE A 136 4.51 8.33 11.58
N ARG A 137 4.31 8.72 10.31
CA ARG A 137 5.13 8.28 9.17
C ARG A 137 5.97 9.45 8.68
N ILE A 138 7.28 9.26 8.63
CA ILE A 138 8.24 10.24 8.13
C ILE A 138 8.81 9.68 6.82
N PRO A 139 8.41 10.21 5.65
CA PRO A 139 9.03 9.85 4.38
C PRO A 139 10.48 10.36 4.37
N LEU A 140 11.44 9.50 4.02
CA LEU A 140 12.86 9.87 4.00
C LEU A 140 13.42 9.96 2.58
N ILE A 141 13.08 8.99 1.74
CA ILE A 141 13.63 8.85 0.39
C ILE A 141 12.54 8.41 -0.60
N ASP A 142 12.73 8.80 -1.86
CA ASP A 142 12.05 8.20 -3.01
C ASP A 142 13.00 7.17 -3.65
N PRO A 143 12.79 5.85 -3.40
CA PRO A 143 13.67 4.80 -3.90
C PRO A 143 13.35 4.38 -5.34
N ASP A 144 12.31 4.93 -6.00
CA ASP A 144 11.72 4.32 -7.20
C ASP A 144 12.73 4.11 -8.34
N ARG A 145 13.56 5.12 -8.61
CA ARG A 145 14.61 5.06 -9.64
C ARG A 145 15.71 4.06 -9.31
N PHE A 146 16.08 3.97 -8.02
CA PHE A 146 17.07 2.99 -7.55
C PHE A 146 16.54 1.57 -7.69
N LEU A 147 15.28 1.35 -7.29
CA LEU A 147 14.61 0.07 -7.44
C LEU A 147 14.56 -0.34 -8.91
N ASP A 148 14.25 0.58 -9.83
CA ASP A 148 14.23 0.34 -11.27
C ASP A 148 15.58 -0.09 -11.84
N ALA A 149 16.66 0.49 -11.34
CA ALA A 149 18.02 0.18 -11.79
C ALA A 149 18.48 -1.21 -11.30
N VAL A 150 18.14 -1.58 -10.06
CA VAL A 150 18.60 -2.84 -9.43
C VAL A 150 17.65 -4.01 -9.72
N LEU A 151 16.38 -3.74 -10.04
CA LEU A 151 15.37 -4.76 -10.30
C LEU A 151 15.80 -5.85 -11.29
N PRO A 152 16.48 -5.58 -12.43
CA PRO A 152 16.93 -6.63 -13.35
C PRO A 152 17.84 -7.67 -12.70
N MET A 153 18.63 -7.28 -11.70
CA MET A 153 19.54 -8.16 -10.97
C MET A 153 18.82 -9.03 -9.94
N VAL A 154 17.77 -8.52 -9.29
CA VAL A 154 17.07 -9.22 -8.19
C VAL A 154 15.72 -9.84 -8.61
N ARG A 155 15.22 -9.57 -9.82
CA ARG A 155 13.91 -10.05 -10.30
C ARG A 155 13.75 -11.58 -10.28
N TRP A 156 14.86 -12.32 -10.38
CA TRP A 156 14.88 -13.78 -10.37
C TRP A 156 14.51 -14.34 -8.99
N MET A 157 14.79 -13.62 -7.89
CA MET A 157 14.47 -14.04 -6.53
C MET A 157 12.96 -14.28 -6.35
N TRP A 158 12.15 -13.48 -7.04
CA TRP A 158 10.69 -13.54 -7.00
C TRP A 158 10.10 -14.50 -8.04
N SER A 159 10.92 -15.26 -8.77
CA SER A 159 10.47 -16.25 -9.75
C SER A 159 10.30 -17.62 -9.10
N GLY A 160 9.71 -18.60 -9.82
CA GLY A 160 9.63 -19.96 -9.31
C GLY A 160 11.00 -20.56 -8.96
N VAL A 161 12.04 -20.25 -9.74
CA VAL A 161 13.42 -20.70 -9.47
C VAL A 161 13.96 -20.06 -8.18
N GLY A 162 13.77 -18.75 -8.01
CA GLY A 162 14.20 -18.04 -6.81
C GLY A 162 13.51 -18.55 -5.54
N LEU A 163 12.21 -18.85 -5.61
CA LEU A 163 11.47 -19.45 -4.50
C LEU A 163 11.93 -20.88 -4.20
N ALA A 164 12.25 -21.69 -5.22
CA ALA A 164 12.79 -23.02 -5.02
C ALA A 164 14.19 -22.98 -4.37
N MET A 165 15.05 -22.05 -4.80
CA MET A 165 16.35 -21.82 -4.17
C MET A 165 16.21 -21.36 -2.72
N LEU A 166 15.26 -20.46 -2.43
CA LEU A 166 14.95 -20.05 -1.06
C LEU A 166 14.45 -21.22 -0.22
N ALA A 167 13.56 -22.06 -0.76
CA ALA A 167 13.08 -23.24 -0.06
C ALA A 167 14.23 -24.21 0.27
N ALA A 168 15.12 -24.47 -0.69
CA ALA A 168 16.31 -25.29 -0.47
C ALA A 168 17.23 -24.68 0.60
N LEU A 169 17.50 -23.37 0.52
CA LEU A 169 18.29 -22.65 1.50
C LEU A 169 17.67 -22.75 2.91
N ALA A 170 16.35 -22.58 3.01
CA ALA A 170 15.62 -22.70 4.26
C ALA A 170 15.65 -24.12 4.83
N THR A 171 15.54 -25.15 3.97
CA THR A 171 15.69 -26.55 4.40
C THR A 171 17.09 -26.81 4.95
N VAL A 172 18.14 -26.31 4.30
CA VAL A 172 19.52 -26.46 4.78
C VAL A 172 19.74 -25.72 6.09
N GLY A 173 19.28 -24.47 6.21
CA GLY A 173 19.36 -23.71 7.46
C GLY A 173 18.60 -24.40 8.61
N LEU A 174 17.41 -24.93 8.34
CA LEU A 174 16.62 -25.66 9.33
C LEU A 174 17.32 -26.97 9.76
N TYR A 175 17.95 -27.69 8.83
CA TYR A 175 18.72 -28.90 9.15
C TYR A 175 19.83 -28.60 10.18
N PHE A 176 20.58 -27.53 10.00
CA PHE A 176 21.63 -27.13 10.95
C PHE A 176 21.07 -26.68 12.30
N ILE A 177 19.99 -25.90 12.31
CA ILE A 177 19.31 -25.49 13.56
C ILE A 177 18.86 -26.70 14.37
N ILE A 178 18.26 -27.70 13.71
CA ILE A 178 17.80 -28.93 14.38
C ILE A 178 18.99 -29.76 14.86
N GLY A 179 20.05 -29.88 14.05
CA GLY A 179 21.26 -30.63 14.39
C GLY A 179 21.98 -30.07 15.61
N ASP A 180 22.06 -28.74 15.75
CA ASP A 180 22.74 -28.05 16.85
C ASP A 180 21.79 -27.36 17.82
N PHE A 181 20.54 -27.85 17.93
CA PHE A 181 19.51 -27.21 18.76
C PHE A 181 19.94 -27.02 20.22
N GLY A 182 20.67 -28.00 20.78
CA GLY A 182 21.23 -27.90 22.13
C GLY A 182 22.24 -26.76 22.28
N LYS A 183 23.11 -26.55 21.29
CA LYS A 183 24.08 -25.44 21.28
C LYS A 183 23.36 -24.09 21.17
N LEU A 184 22.38 -23.99 20.27
CA LEU A 184 21.56 -22.80 20.08
C LEU A 184 20.88 -22.36 21.39
N VAL A 185 20.24 -23.30 22.09
CA VAL A 185 19.55 -23.01 23.36
C VAL A 185 20.54 -22.59 24.45
N ASN A 186 21.72 -23.18 24.49
CA ASN A 186 22.73 -22.84 25.50
C ASN A 186 23.33 -21.45 25.24
N GLN A 187 23.75 -21.15 24.01
CA GLN A 187 24.26 -19.82 23.64
C GLN A 187 23.20 -18.73 23.79
N GLY A 188 21.94 -19.04 23.48
CA GLY A 188 20.83 -18.11 23.66
C GLY A 188 20.65 -17.64 25.11
N LYS A 189 21.04 -18.45 26.11
CA LYS A 189 21.02 -18.05 27.53
C LYS A 189 22.15 -17.07 27.86
N ASP A 190 23.30 -17.21 27.22
CA ASP A 190 24.47 -16.37 27.47
C ASP A 190 24.31 -14.96 26.89
N ILE A 191 23.50 -14.78 25.83
CA ILE A 191 23.16 -13.47 25.24
C ILE A 191 22.57 -12.52 26.28
N PHE A 192 21.76 -13.03 27.23
CA PHE A 192 21.12 -12.25 28.29
C PHE A 192 21.95 -12.18 29.58
N SER A 193 23.22 -12.62 29.55
CA SER A 193 24.12 -12.50 30.70
C SER A 193 24.30 -11.03 31.10
N ARG A 194 24.17 -10.75 32.40
CA ARG A 194 24.22 -9.39 32.97
C ARG A 194 25.48 -8.60 32.62
N LYS A 195 26.59 -9.27 32.31
CA LYS A 195 27.90 -8.63 32.07
C LYS A 195 27.99 -7.95 30.70
N GLU A 196 27.28 -8.45 29.69
CA GLU A 196 27.31 -7.93 28.31
C GLU A 196 25.95 -7.52 27.76
N LEU A 197 24.92 -7.52 28.62
CA LEU A 197 23.52 -7.29 28.25
C LEU A 197 23.34 -6.04 27.39
N MET A 198 23.94 -4.90 27.74
CA MET A 198 23.77 -3.65 26.98
C MET A 198 24.40 -3.71 25.59
N ALA A 199 25.60 -4.27 25.46
CA ALA A 199 26.29 -4.41 24.17
C ALA A 199 25.53 -5.38 23.26
N ASN A 200 25.10 -6.53 23.80
CA ASN A 200 24.30 -7.51 23.08
C ASN A 200 22.96 -6.93 22.65
N LEU A 201 22.29 -6.16 23.51
CA LEU A 201 21.00 -5.54 23.20
C LEU A 201 21.12 -4.46 22.12
N MET A 202 22.19 -3.65 22.15
CA MET A 202 22.48 -2.69 21.07
C MET A 202 22.77 -3.38 19.75
N GLY A 203 23.56 -4.46 19.76
CA GLY A 203 23.86 -5.27 18.58
C GLY A 203 22.59 -5.93 18.00
N MET A 204 21.74 -6.49 18.86
CA MET A 204 20.44 -7.07 18.47
C MET A 204 19.49 -6.02 17.91
N TYR A 205 19.41 -4.82 18.51
CA TYR A 205 18.57 -3.75 17.98
C TYR A 205 19.08 -3.26 16.63
N GLY A 206 20.40 -3.08 16.48
CA GLY A 206 21.02 -2.71 15.21
C GLY A 206 20.78 -3.74 14.11
N SER A 207 20.94 -5.04 14.41
CA SER A 207 20.67 -6.11 13.47
C SER A 207 19.18 -6.20 13.13
N PHE A 208 18.29 -6.03 14.11
CA PHE A 208 16.85 -5.96 13.89
C PHE A 208 16.47 -4.83 12.92
N ILE A 209 16.97 -3.61 13.13
CA ILE A 209 16.71 -2.48 12.23
C ILE A 209 17.28 -2.77 10.83
N LEU A 210 18.50 -3.30 10.73
CA LEU A 210 19.11 -3.65 9.43
C LEU A 210 18.27 -4.68 8.67
N VAL A 211 17.87 -5.77 9.32
CA VAL A 211 17.01 -6.80 8.74
C VAL A 211 15.68 -6.20 8.30
N LYS A 212 15.09 -5.29 9.10
CA LYS A 212 13.85 -4.60 8.74
C LYS A 212 14.02 -3.63 7.57
N VAL A 213 15.15 -2.94 7.43
CA VAL A 213 15.40 -2.14 6.22
C VAL A 213 15.41 -3.05 4.99
N ILE A 214 16.13 -4.17 5.05
CA ILE A 214 16.21 -5.14 3.95
C ILE A 214 14.84 -5.80 3.68
N HIS A 215 14.02 -6.01 4.72
CA HIS A 215 12.64 -6.49 4.63
C HIS A 215 11.76 -5.54 3.79
N GLU A 216 11.81 -4.24 4.07
CA GLU A 216 11.06 -3.24 3.29
C GLU A 216 11.51 -3.21 1.83
N PHE A 217 12.81 -3.36 1.55
CA PHE A 217 13.31 -3.53 0.18
C PHE A 217 12.76 -4.81 -0.47
N GLY A 218 12.61 -5.89 0.29
CA GLY A 218 11.97 -7.13 -0.17
C GLY A 218 10.56 -6.87 -0.71
N HIS A 219 9.72 -6.17 0.07
CA HIS A 219 8.41 -5.77 -0.41
C HIS A 219 8.49 -4.86 -1.65
N ALA A 220 9.43 -3.92 -1.69
CA ALA A 220 9.53 -2.90 -2.73
C ALA A 220 9.93 -3.51 -4.08
N PHE A 221 10.94 -4.39 -4.08
CA PHE A 221 11.35 -5.13 -5.28
C PHE A 221 10.27 -6.09 -5.77
N ALA A 222 9.55 -6.77 -4.87
CA ALA A 222 8.41 -7.58 -5.26
C ALA A 222 7.33 -6.73 -5.94
N CYS A 223 7.00 -5.56 -5.36
CA CYS A 223 6.02 -4.63 -5.91
C CYS A 223 6.43 -4.20 -7.33
N LYS A 224 7.66 -3.70 -7.50
CA LYS A 224 8.15 -3.22 -8.79
C LYS A 224 8.18 -4.33 -9.85
N LYS A 225 8.61 -5.54 -9.48
CA LYS A 225 8.60 -6.68 -10.40
C LYS A 225 7.19 -6.97 -10.92
N PHE A 226 6.24 -7.20 -10.00
CA PHE A 226 4.91 -7.64 -10.39
C PHE A 226 4.09 -6.53 -11.04
N GLY A 227 4.34 -5.27 -10.68
CA GLY A 227 3.76 -4.12 -11.36
C GLY A 227 4.25 -3.99 -12.80
N ARG A 228 5.55 -4.17 -13.06
CA ARG A 228 6.08 -4.23 -14.44
C ARG A 228 5.51 -5.42 -15.23
N GLN A 229 5.42 -6.60 -14.62
CA GLN A 229 4.81 -7.77 -15.27
C GLN A 229 3.31 -7.58 -15.57
N GLY A 230 2.61 -6.85 -14.70
CA GLY A 230 1.17 -6.56 -14.82
C GLY A 230 0.83 -5.32 -15.65
N GLY A 231 1.83 -4.57 -16.12
CA GLY A 231 1.64 -3.32 -16.88
C GLY A 231 1.19 -2.11 -16.05
N THR A 232 1.29 -2.18 -14.72
CA THR A 232 0.86 -1.11 -13.79
C THR A 232 2.04 -0.29 -13.23
N GLY A 233 3.26 -0.51 -13.70
CA GLY A 233 4.48 0.17 -13.21
C GLY A 233 5.01 -0.36 -11.87
N GLY A 234 4.15 -0.49 -10.87
CA GLY A 234 4.52 -0.98 -9.52
C GLY A 234 5.38 0.01 -8.73
N GLU A 235 5.07 1.30 -8.86
CA GLU A 235 5.87 2.41 -8.35
C GLU A 235 5.92 2.43 -6.82
N VAL A 236 7.08 2.79 -6.27
CA VAL A 236 7.33 2.88 -4.82
C VAL A 236 8.07 4.20 -4.56
N HIS A 237 7.30 5.25 -4.29
CA HIS A 237 7.82 6.61 -4.12
C HIS A 237 8.17 6.98 -2.68
N VAL A 238 7.80 6.15 -1.70
CA VAL A 238 8.00 6.47 -0.29
C VAL A 238 8.64 5.30 0.42
N MET A 239 9.85 5.52 0.93
CA MET A 239 10.49 4.70 1.95
C MET A 239 11.00 5.61 3.06
N GLY A 240 10.84 5.19 4.31
CA GLY A 240 11.16 6.03 5.46
C GLY A 240 11.01 5.30 6.78
N VAL A 241 10.64 6.07 7.80
CA VAL A 241 10.50 5.56 9.18
C VAL A 241 9.08 5.82 9.67
N MET A 242 8.49 4.78 10.26
CA MET A 242 7.22 4.84 10.97
C MET A 242 7.48 4.64 12.46
N PHE A 243 6.83 5.45 13.29
CA PHE A 243 6.84 5.26 14.74
C PHE A 243 5.64 4.42 15.13
N LEU A 244 5.90 3.20 15.63
CA LEU A 244 4.91 2.34 16.26
C LEU A 244 5.14 2.38 17.76
N VAL A 245 4.24 3.01 18.53
CA VAL A 245 4.38 3.15 20.00
C VAL A 245 5.77 3.66 20.39
N PHE A 246 6.18 4.81 19.83
CA PHE A 246 7.51 5.43 20.00
C PHE A 246 8.72 4.62 19.50
N THR A 247 8.52 3.43 18.94
CA THR A 247 9.59 2.63 18.35
C THR A 247 9.74 2.98 16.86
N PRO A 248 10.87 3.54 16.41
CA PRO A 248 11.09 3.80 15.00
C PRO A 248 11.32 2.48 14.27
N LEU A 249 10.55 2.25 13.20
CA LEU A 249 10.65 1.09 12.33
C LEU A 249 10.74 1.54 10.87
N PRO A 250 11.59 0.91 10.04
CA PRO A 250 11.55 1.10 8.59
C PRO A 250 10.14 0.84 8.03
N TYR A 251 9.76 1.61 7.02
CA TYR A 251 8.49 1.46 6.31
C TYR A 251 8.63 1.84 4.85
N MET A 252 7.88 1.19 3.97
CA MET A 252 7.69 1.64 2.59
C MET A 252 6.21 1.59 2.16
N ASP A 253 5.84 2.47 1.22
CA ASP A 253 4.49 2.53 0.68
C ASP A 253 4.30 1.59 -0.52
N ALA A 254 3.68 0.43 -0.26
CA ALA A 254 3.34 -0.57 -1.26
C ALA A 254 1.96 -0.37 -1.92
N SER A 255 1.36 0.83 -1.83
CA SER A 255 -0.02 1.06 -2.29
C SER A 255 -0.22 0.73 -3.79
N SER A 256 0.81 0.83 -4.61
CA SER A 256 0.76 0.43 -6.03
C SER A 256 0.42 -1.05 -6.25
N ALA A 257 0.64 -1.92 -5.26
CA ALA A 257 0.21 -3.31 -5.33
C ALA A 257 -1.32 -3.46 -5.42
N TRP A 258 -2.09 -2.47 -4.97
CA TRP A 258 -3.55 -2.48 -5.09
C TRP A 258 -4.03 -2.47 -6.55
N ALA A 259 -3.24 -1.93 -7.48
CA ALA A 259 -3.54 -1.92 -8.91
C ALA A 259 -3.37 -3.28 -9.59
N PHE A 260 -2.69 -4.24 -8.96
CA PHE A 260 -2.38 -5.51 -9.61
C PHE A 260 -3.63 -6.35 -9.84
N ARG A 261 -3.80 -6.89 -11.05
CA ARG A 261 -4.95 -7.73 -11.39
C ARG A 261 -4.90 -9.10 -10.71
N ASN A 262 -3.72 -9.72 -10.66
CA ASN A 262 -3.51 -11.02 -10.03
C ASN A 262 -3.44 -10.92 -8.50
N LYS A 263 -4.34 -11.61 -7.79
CA LYS A 263 -4.34 -11.66 -6.32
C LYS A 263 -3.05 -12.27 -5.75
N TRP A 264 -2.47 -13.25 -6.43
CA TRP A 264 -1.25 -13.91 -5.97
C TRP A 264 -0.03 -13.00 -6.02
N HIS A 265 0.04 -12.07 -6.98
CA HIS A 265 1.09 -11.06 -6.99
C HIS A 265 1.00 -10.16 -5.76
N ARG A 266 -0.21 -9.75 -5.36
CA ARG A 266 -0.42 -8.95 -4.15
C ARG A 266 -0.03 -9.70 -2.88
N VAL A 267 -0.33 -11.00 -2.83
CA VAL A 267 0.09 -11.87 -1.72
C VAL A 267 1.61 -11.94 -1.65
N ILE A 268 2.30 -12.17 -2.78
CA ILE A 268 3.77 -12.23 -2.80
C ILE A 268 4.38 -10.88 -2.42
N VAL A 269 3.82 -9.75 -2.87
CA VAL A 269 4.25 -8.43 -2.36
C VAL A 269 4.11 -8.36 -0.85
N GLY A 270 2.95 -8.75 -0.30
CA GLY A 270 2.75 -8.78 1.16
C GLY A 270 3.64 -9.78 1.91
N MET A 271 4.17 -10.80 1.23
CA MET A 271 5.14 -11.74 1.79
C MET A 271 6.60 -11.37 1.49
N GLY A 272 6.84 -10.36 0.66
CA GLY A 272 8.17 -10.05 0.12
C GLY A 272 9.23 -9.88 1.21
N GLY A 273 8.94 -9.05 2.20
CA GLY A 273 9.81 -8.86 3.35
C GLY A 273 10.06 -10.14 4.15
N MET A 274 9.01 -10.95 4.42
CA MET A 274 9.14 -12.22 5.14
C MET A 274 9.99 -13.25 4.39
N LEU A 275 9.88 -13.31 3.06
CA LEU A 275 10.70 -14.19 2.24
C LEU A 275 12.18 -13.79 2.29
N VAL A 276 12.47 -12.49 2.33
CA VAL A 276 13.83 -11.97 2.48
C VAL A 276 14.36 -12.21 3.90
N GLU A 277 13.55 -12.01 4.94
CA GLU A 277 13.91 -12.37 6.32
C GLU A 277 14.23 -13.85 6.45
N LEU A 278 13.43 -14.73 5.81
CA LEU A 278 13.70 -16.17 5.79
C LEU A 278 15.04 -16.48 5.11
N ALA A 279 15.37 -15.81 4.01
CA ALA A 279 16.66 -15.96 3.34
C ALA A 279 17.83 -15.56 4.25
N ILE A 280 17.70 -14.42 4.93
CA ILE A 280 18.71 -13.92 5.89
C ILE A 280 18.85 -14.90 7.05
N ALA A 281 17.74 -15.31 7.67
CA ALA A 281 17.75 -16.23 8.82
C ALA A 281 18.37 -17.58 8.45
N SER A 282 18.05 -18.11 7.26
CA SER A 282 18.59 -19.38 6.77
C SER A 282 20.09 -19.28 6.50
N THR A 283 20.54 -18.18 5.90
CA THR A 283 21.97 -17.93 5.66
C THR A 283 22.72 -17.76 6.98
N ALA A 284 22.16 -17.00 7.92
CA ALA A 284 22.74 -16.78 9.24
C ALA A 284 22.87 -18.09 10.03
N ALA A 285 21.87 -18.97 9.97
CA ALA A 285 21.93 -20.29 10.61
C ALA A 285 23.05 -21.17 10.05
N ILE A 286 23.24 -21.16 8.72
CA ILE A 286 24.33 -21.89 8.07
C ILE A 286 25.68 -21.32 8.49
N VAL A 287 25.84 -19.99 8.43
CA VAL A 287 27.09 -19.33 8.82
C VAL A 287 27.41 -19.59 10.29
N TRP A 288 26.41 -19.46 11.18
CA TRP A 288 26.55 -19.74 12.61
C TRP A 288 27.04 -21.15 12.90
N HIS A 289 26.55 -22.15 12.16
CA HIS A 289 27.01 -23.54 12.30
C HIS A 289 28.50 -23.71 11.99
N PHE A 290 29.01 -23.05 10.95
CA PHE A 290 30.39 -23.22 10.49
C PHE A 290 31.40 -22.28 11.15
N VAL A 291 30.95 -21.21 11.81
CA VAL A 291 31.85 -20.26 12.46
C VAL A 291 32.24 -20.78 13.85
N PRO A 292 33.56 -20.90 14.16
CA PRO A 292 34.04 -21.25 15.50
C PRO A 292 33.58 -20.24 16.56
N SER A 293 33.47 -20.67 17.81
CA SER A 293 33.07 -19.83 18.94
C SER A 293 33.89 -18.52 18.99
N GLY A 294 33.22 -17.38 18.93
CA GLY A 294 33.86 -16.05 18.79
C GLY A 294 32.82 -14.94 18.60
N PRO A 295 33.20 -13.68 18.34
CA PRO A 295 32.25 -12.55 18.29
C PRO A 295 31.17 -12.62 17.20
N VAL A 296 31.18 -13.67 16.37
CA VAL A 296 30.21 -13.94 15.30
C VAL A 296 29.32 -15.18 15.59
N ASN A 297 29.59 -15.92 16.68
CA ASN A 297 28.82 -17.08 17.16
C ASN A 297 28.74 -17.07 18.69
#